data_AF-A0A7W3WQY8-F1
#
_entry.id   AF-A0A7W3WQY8-F1
#
_cell.length_a   1.000
_cell.length_b   1.000
_cell.length_c   1.000
_cell.angle_alpha   90.00
_cell.angle_beta   90.00
_cell.angle_gamma   90.00
#
_symmetry.space_group_name_H-M   'P 1'
#
loop_
_entity.id
_entity.type
_entity.pdbx_description
1 polymer ?
#
loop_
_entity_poly.entity_id
_entity_poly.type
_entity_poly.pdbx_seq_one_letter_code
_entity_poly.pdbx_strand_id
1 'polypeptide(L)'
;HSAPAPAPTPDPTAAAFRGVRAGTCLPLYDTGQAADTVTWNTAAPPAAVGCDSGRAMVRVTRVSDSVEDCGSGVGHAYWYYRAAGESTSTVLCLSRVYRANYCLLARRAGTPDAPTMHLGPMTAADCTDRRIPPAYNEVLHVTSVHQAGPDTTATACARAPGDRTRYWAWKVDDGRSLLCATAYRPAR
;
A
#
# COMPACT_ATOMS: atom_id res chain seq x y z
N HIS A 1 17.81 -38.14 -34.98
CA HIS A 1 18.58 -37.03 -34.39
C HIS A 1 17.60 -35.96 -33.93
N SER A 2 17.31 -35.89 -32.63
CA SER A 2 16.48 -34.81 -32.08
C SER A 2 17.38 -33.60 -31.84
N ALA A 3 17.00 -32.45 -32.37
CA ALA A 3 17.67 -31.19 -32.10
C ALA A 3 17.55 -30.86 -30.59
N PRO A 4 18.59 -30.27 -29.96
CA PRO A 4 18.50 -29.83 -28.58
C PRO A 4 17.38 -28.79 -28.45
N ALA A 5 16.57 -28.90 -27.40
CA ALA A 5 15.54 -27.92 -27.11
C ALA A 5 16.17 -26.52 -26.99
N PRO A 6 15.53 -25.47 -27.52
CA PRO A 6 16.03 -24.12 -27.38
C PRO A 6 16.18 -23.77 -25.90
N ALA A 7 17.28 -23.10 -25.54
CA ALA A 7 17.47 -22.60 -24.18
C ALA A 7 16.30 -21.67 -23.82
N PRO A 8 15.81 -21.72 -22.57
CA PRO A 8 14.72 -20.84 -22.15
C PRO A 8 15.13 -19.38 -22.32
N THR A 9 14.24 -18.58 -22.91
CA THR A 9 14.42 -17.12 -23.03
C THR A 9 14.64 -16.53 -21.64
N PRO A 10 15.69 -15.71 -21.42
CA PRO A 10 15.89 -15.04 -20.14
C PRO A 10 14.66 -14.19 -19.76
N ASP A 11 14.19 -14.37 -18.53
CA ASP A 11 13.07 -13.63 -17.96
C ASP A 11 13.58 -12.66 -16.88
N PRO A 12 13.81 -11.39 -17.22
CA PRO A 12 14.34 -10.41 -16.28
C PRO A 12 13.37 -10.10 -15.13
N THR A 13 12.06 -10.24 -15.36
CA THR A 13 11.05 -10.02 -14.32
C THR A 13 11.10 -11.14 -13.30
N ALA A 14 11.18 -12.39 -13.74
CA ALA A 14 11.38 -13.52 -12.84
C ALA A 14 12.66 -13.37 -12.01
N ALA A 15 13.76 -12.92 -12.64
CA ALA A 15 15.01 -12.65 -11.93
C ALA A 15 14.85 -11.53 -10.87
N ALA A 16 14.13 -10.45 -11.19
CA ALA A 16 13.85 -9.36 -10.25
C ALA A 16 13.03 -9.85 -9.04
N PHE A 17 11.98 -10.63 -9.25
CA PHE A 17 11.20 -11.24 -8.17
C PHE A 17 12.03 -12.18 -7.29
N ARG A 18 12.82 -13.07 -7.90
CA ARG A 18 13.74 -13.96 -7.18
C ARG A 18 14.88 -13.22 -6.48
N GLY A 19 15.14 -11.94 -6.80
CA GLY A 19 16.12 -11.10 -6.12
C GLY A 19 15.63 -10.49 -4.80
N VAL A 20 14.32 -10.42 -4.59
CA VAL A 20 13.71 -9.81 -3.39
C VAL A 20 13.78 -10.76 -2.20
N ARG A 21 13.97 -10.22 -1.00
CA ARG A 21 14.00 -10.99 0.26
C ARG A 21 13.01 -10.38 1.26
N ALA A 22 12.61 -11.18 2.25
CA ALA A 22 11.91 -10.64 3.42
C ALA A 22 12.77 -9.56 4.10
N GLY A 23 12.13 -8.49 4.55
CA GLY A 23 12.77 -7.31 5.10
C GLY A 23 13.10 -6.23 4.08
N THR A 24 13.11 -6.52 2.77
CA THR A 24 13.37 -5.52 1.73
C THR A 24 12.29 -4.44 1.70
N CYS A 25 12.68 -3.17 1.63
CA CYS A 25 11.78 -2.05 1.42
C CYS A 25 11.83 -1.55 -0.02
N LEU A 26 10.66 -1.28 -0.59
CA LEU A 26 10.51 -0.92 -2.01
C LEU A 26 9.72 0.38 -2.17
N PRO A 27 10.06 1.23 -3.16
CA PRO A 27 9.24 2.35 -3.62
C PRO A 27 8.08 1.87 -4.49
N LEU A 28 7.34 0.87 -4.00
CA LEU A 28 6.24 0.21 -4.67
C LEU A 28 4.91 0.68 -4.04
N TYR A 29 3.95 1.05 -4.87
CA TYR A 29 2.64 1.48 -4.41
C TYR A 29 1.56 1.16 -5.45
N ASP A 30 0.31 1.12 -4.99
CA ASP A 30 -0.86 1.01 -5.86
C ASP A 30 -1.18 2.37 -6.49
N THR A 31 -1.31 2.41 -7.82
CA THR A 31 -1.71 3.61 -8.54
C THR A 31 -3.20 3.93 -8.41
N GLY A 32 -3.99 3.01 -7.84
CA GLY A 32 -5.43 3.18 -7.62
C GLY A 32 -6.27 3.18 -8.89
N GLN A 33 -5.74 2.66 -10.01
CA GLN A 33 -6.43 2.65 -11.30
C GLN A 33 -7.57 1.62 -11.35
N ALA A 34 -7.50 0.59 -10.51
CA ALA A 34 -8.55 -0.38 -10.31
C ALA A 34 -9.11 -0.26 -8.88
N ALA A 35 -10.42 -0.46 -8.73
CA ALA A 35 -11.11 -0.22 -7.46
C ALA A 35 -10.86 -1.31 -6.42
N ASP A 36 -10.84 -2.57 -6.87
CA ASP A 36 -10.81 -3.75 -6.00
C ASP A 36 -9.56 -4.61 -6.21
N THR A 37 -8.66 -4.20 -7.10
CA THR A 37 -7.38 -4.86 -7.36
C THR A 37 -6.24 -3.86 -7.31
N VAL A 38 -5.06 -4.32 -6.91
CA VAL A 38 -3.88 -3.47 -6.84
C VAL A 38 -3.25 -3.36 -8.23
N THR A 39 -3.04 -2.12 -8.68
CA THR A 39 -2.25 -1.83 -9.88
C THR A 39 -0.92 -1.21 -9.45
N TRP A 40 0.14 -2.01 -9.45
CA TRP A 40 1.46 -1.53 -9.05
C TRP A 40 2.01 -0.49 -10.02
N ASN A 41 2.76 0.48 -9.48
CA ASN A 41 3.40 1.55 -10.26
C ASN A 41 4.54 1.08 -11.20
N THR A 42 4.89 -0.21 -11.17
CA THR A 42 5.91 -0.84 -12.01
C THR A 42 5.56 -2.30 -12.26
N ALA A 43 6.02 -2.86 -13.39
CA ALA A 43 5.79 -4.25 -13.77
C ALA A 43 6.75 -5.25 -13.11
N ALA A 44 7.91 -4.80 -12.61
CA ALA A 44 8.90 -5.63 -11.93
C ALA A 44 9.45 -4.94 -10.67
N PRO A 45 9.92 -5.70 -9.66
CA PRO A 45 10.45 -5.14 -8.43
C PRO A 45 11.52 -4.08 -8.69
N PRO A 46 11.32 -2.84 -8.21
CA PRO A 46 12.31 -1.78 -8.37
C PRO A 46 13.50 -2.05 -7.45
N ALA A 47 14.56 -1.26 -7.61
CA ALA A 47 15.69 -1.30 -6.69
C ALA A 47 15.23 -1.04 -5.24
N ALA A 48 15.78 -1.83 -4.32
CA ALA A 48 15.53 -1.67 -2.89
C ALA A 48 15.96 -0.28 -2.41
N VAL A 49 15.20 0.24 -1.46
CA VAL A 49 15.52 1.49 -0.76
C VAL A 49 15.73 1.18 0.73
N GLY A 50 16.45 2.05 1.43
CA GLY A 50 16.53 1.96 2.90
C GLY A 50 15.14 2.07 3.50
N CYS A 51 14.80 1.21 4.47
CA CYS A 51 13.47 1.19 5.07
C CYS A 51 13.11 2.49 5.80
N ASP A 52 14.09 3.25 6.27
CA ASP A 52 13.90 4.56 6.89
C ASP A 52 13.74 5.71 5.88
N SER A 53 13.96 5.43 4.59
CA SER A 53 13.77 6.40 3.53
C SER A 53 12.30 6.81 3.40
N GLY A 54 12.04 8.08 3.10
CA GLY A 54 10.74 8.56 2.63
C GLY A 54 10.31 8.01 1.25
N ARG A 55 11.13 7.14 0.65
CA ARG A 55 10.78 6.37 -0.55
C ARG A 55 10.33 4.95 -0.24
N ALA A 56 10.53 4.46 0.99
CA ALA A 56 10.05 3.15 1.39
C ALA A 56 8.53 3.21 1.56
N MET A 57 7.81 2.62 0.60
CA MET A 57 6.35 2.60 0.57
C MET A 57 5.80 1.27 1.07
N VAL A 58 6.51 0.16 0.81
CA VAL A 58 6.17 -1.16 1.33
C VAL A 58 7.42 -1.85 1.86
N ARG A 59 7.21 -2.78 2.79
CA ARG A 59 8.18 -3.75 3.26
C ARG A 59 7.71 -5.14 2.87
N VAL A 60 8.62 -5.95 2.32
CA VAL A 60 8.37 -7.36 2.04
C VAL A 60 8.42 -8.11 3.36
N THR A 61 7.31 -8.72 3.76
CA THR A 61 7.22 -9.47 5.02
C THR A 61 7.60 -10.94 4.83
N ARG A 62 7.31 -11.49 3.65
CA ARG A 62 7.58 -12.87 3.26
C ARG A 62 7.74 -12.99 1.75
N VAL A 63 8.53 -13.96 1.33
CA VAL A 63 8.53 -14.46 -0.05
C VAL A 63 8.03 -15.90 0.00
N SER A 64 7.03 -16.23 -0.83
CA SER A 64 6.41 -17.55 -0.89
C SER A 64 6.11 -17.94 -2.35
N ASP A 65 5.51 -19.10 -2.56
CA ASP A 65 4.91 -19.54 -3.81
C ASP A 65 3.37 -19.44 -3.83
N SER A 66 2.77 -19.10 -2.68
CA SER A 66 1.34 -19.01 -2.44
C SER A 66 0.94 -17.64 -1.89
N VAL A 67 -0.22 -17.12 -2.33
CA VAL A 67 -0.78 -15.83 -1.85
C VAL A 67 -1.49 -15.98 -0.51
N GLU A 68 -1.91 -17.20 -0.20
CA GLU A 68 -2.56 -17.60 1.05
C GLU A 68 -1.62 -17.44 2.25
N ASP A 69 -0.31 -17.45 2.02
CA ASP A 69 0.71 -17.19 3.05
C ASP A 69 0.85 -15.72 3.45
N CYS A 70 0.19 -14.82 2.72
CA CYS A 70 0.29 -13.39 2.96
C CYS A 70 -0.74 -12.93 4.00
N GLY A 71 -0.32 -11.97 4.83
CA GLY A 71 -1.23 -11.28 5.75
C GLY A 71 -2.38 -10.61 5.01
N SER A 72 -3.52 -10.47 5.68
CA SER A 72 -4.69 -9.78 5.17
C SER A 72 -5.04 -8.59 6.07
N GLY A 73 -5.89 -7.69 5.57
CA GLY A 73 -6.32 -6.50 6.30
C GLY A 73 -5.64 -5.22 5.81
N VAL A 74 -5.87 -4.13 6.55
CA VAL A 74 -5.45 -2.78 6.14
C VAL A 74 -3.93 -2.70 6.08
N GLY A 75 -3.41 -2.33 4.91
CA GLY A 75 -1.98 -2.17 4.67
C GLY A 75 -1.28 -3.45 4.25
N HIS A 76 -2.01 -4.54 4.01
CA HIS A 76 -1.44 -5.77 3.45
C HIS A 76 -1.86 -5.95 2.00
N ALA A 77 -0.92 -6.44 1.20
CA ALA A 77 -1.17 -6.91 -0.16
C ALA A 77 -0.12 -7.95 -0.53
N TYR A 78 -0.26 -8.50 -1.73
CA TYR A 78 0.75 -9.36 -2.32
C TYR A 78 1.04 -8.91 -3.74
N TRP A 79 2.25 -9.20 -4.20
CA TRP A 79 2.64 -9.05 -5.59
C TRP A 79 3.28 -10.34 -6.04
N TYR A 80 2.82 -10.90 -7.15
CA TYR A 80 3.31 -12.16 -7.64
C TYR A 80 3.66 -12.09 -9.11
N TYR A 81 4.56 -12.98 -9.50
CA TYR A 81 4.92 -13.21 -10.89
C TYR A 81 5.11 -14.69 -11.14
N ARG A 82 4.59 -15.18 -12.26
CA ARG A 82 4.77 -16.56 -12.72
C ARG A 82 5.49 -16.51 -14.06
N ALA A 83 6.71 -17.01 -14.11
CA ALA A 83 7.45 -17.08 -15.35
C ALA A 83 6.77 -18.04 -16.34
N ALA A 84 6.97 -17.81 -17.64
CA ALA A 84 6.44 -18.70 -18.66
C ALA A 84 7.01 -20.12 -18.48
N GLY A 85 6.13 -21.12 -18.46
CA GLY A 85 6.51 -22.53 -18.28
C GLY A 85 6.70 -22.97 -16.82
N GLU A 86 6.64 -22.07 -15.84
CA GLU A 86 6.66 -22.45 -14.41
C GLU A 86 5.24 -22.76 -13.90
N SER A 87 5.14 -23.78 -13.04
CA SER A 87 3.89 -24.20 -12.39
C SER A 87 3.57 -23.38 -11.14
N THR A 88 4.56 -22.71 -10.56
CA THR A 88 4.46 -21.94 -9.31
C THR A 88 4.78 -20.47 -9.55
N SER A 89 4.17 -19.58 -8.78
CA SER A 89 4.51 -18.15 -8.80
C SER A 89 5.62 -17.86 -7.78
N THR A 90 6.35 -16.77 -7.95
CA THR A 90 7.05 -16.11 -6.84
C THR A 90 6.14 -15.04 -6.28
N VAL A 91 5.75 -15.15 -5.01
CA VAL A 91 4.85 -14.25 -4.29
C VAL A 91 5.64 -13.43 -3.27
N LEU A 92 5.48 -12.11 -3.33
CA LEU A 92 5.98 -11.16 -2.33
C LEU A 92 4.80 -10.73 -1.47
N CYS A 93 4.80 -11.10 -0.19
CA CYS A 93 3.85 -10.57 0.78
C CYS A 93 4.33 -9.21 1.25
N LEU A 94 3.45 -8.21 1.22
CA LEU A 94 3.79 -6.82 1.42
C LEU A 94 3.00 -6.25 2.60
N SER A 95 3.70 -5.47 3.43
CA SER A 95 3.09 -4.57 4.40
C SER A 95 3.40 -3.13 4.01
N ARG A 96 2.40 -2.25 4.06
CA ARG A 96 2.55 -0.83 3.82
C ARG A 96 3.42 -0.19 4.91
N VAL A 97 4.32 0.70 4.50
CA VAL A 97 5.03 1.60 5.41
C VAL A 97 4.26 2.91 5.46
N TYR A 98 3.50 3.13 6.52
CA TYR A 98 2.77 4.38 6.73
C TYR A 98 3.66 5.45 7.36
N ARG A 99 3.55 6.69 6.88
CA ARG A 99 4.28 7.84 7.41
C ARG A 99 3.38 9.07 7.45
N ALA A 100 3.66 9.96 8.40
CA ALA A 100 3.07 11.29 8.40
C ALA A 100 3.43 12.04 7.10
N ASN A 101 2.54 12.94 6.67
CA ASN A 101 2.62 13.75 5.46
C ASN A 101 2.54 13.00 4.13
N TYR A 102 2.31 11.68 4.16
CA TYR A 102 1.94 10.95 2.95
C TYR A 102 0.50 11.23 2.57
N CYS A 103 0.22 11.12 1.28
CA CYS A 103 -1.14 11.16 0.77
C CYS A 103 -1.57 9.84 0.14
N LEU A 104 -2.79 9.44 0.48
CA LEU A 104 -3.41 8.18 0.11
C LEU A 104 -4.73 8.47 -0.59
N LEU A 105 -5.11 7.64 -1.54
CA LEU A 105 -6.43 7.72 -2.15
C LEU A 105 -7.47 7.10 -1.21
N ALA A 106 -8.67 7.64 -1.23
CA ALA A 106 -9.80 7.11 -0.49
C ALA A 106 -11.12 7.31 -1.22
N ARG A 107 -12.10 6.49 -0.84
CA ARG A 107 -13.47 6.59 -1.29
C ARG A 107 -14.34 6.95 -0.11
N ARG A 108 -14.87 8.17 -0.12
CA ARG A 108 -15.96 8.58 0.77
C ARG A 108 -17.28 8.05 0.22
N ALA A 109 -18.07 7.46 1.10
CA ALA A 109 -19.45 7.04 0.85
C ALA A 109 -20.34 7.46 2.04
N GLY A 110 -21.60 7.05 2.04
CA GLY A 110 -22.57 7.40 3.08
C GLY A 110 -23.22 8.77 2.87
N THR A 111 -23.94 9.23 3.90
CA THR A 111 -24.64 10.54 3.89
C THR A 111 -23.75 11.65 4.44
N PRO A 112 -24.08 12.95 4.23
CA PRO A 112 -23.33 14.05 4.83
C PRO A 112 -23.20 13.96 6.36
N ASP A 113 -24.24 13.46 7.04
CA ASP A 113 -24.29 13.33 8.50
C ASP A 113 -23.62 12.06 9.01
N ALA A 114 -23.57 11.00 8.20
CA ALA A 114 -22.94 9.72 8.52
C ALA A 114 -22.06 9.21 7.36
N PRO A 115 -20.98 9.92 7.00
CA PRO A 115 -20.13 9.48 5.92
C PRO A 115 -19.18 8.38 6.41
N THR A 116 -18.85 7.49 5.50
CA THR A 116 -17.82 6.46 5.68
C THR A 116 -16.61 6.82 4.83
N MET A 117 -15.42 6.43 5.29
CA MET A 117 -14.18 6.61 4.55
C MET A 117 -13.51 5.25 4.34
N HIS A 118 -13.40 4.84 3.09
CA HIS A 118 -12.71 3.63 2.68
C HIS A 118 -11.32 4.00 2.19
N LEU A 119 -10.31 3.61 2.96
CA LEU A 119 -8.90 3.84 2.62
C LEU A 119 -8.49 2.96 1.44
N GLY A 120 -7.71 3.50 0.49
CA GLY A 120 -6.90 2.73 -0.44
C GLY A 120 -5.54 2.44 0.20
N PRO A 121 -5.37 1.33 0.95
CA PRO A 121 -4.28 1.20 1.92
C PRO A 121 -2.89 1.13 1.29
N MET A 122 -2.80 0.67 0.04
CA MET A 122 -1.55 0.52 -0.70
C MET A 122 -1.23 1.70 -1.62
N THR A 123 -2.15 2.67 -1.71
CA THR A 123 -2.04 3.75 -2.69
C THR A 123 -0.99 4.78 -2.30
N ALA A 124 -0.51 5.55 -3.27
CA ALA A 124 0.21 6.79 -2.99
C ALA A 124 -0.21 7.83 -4.03
N ALA A 125 -0.37 9.07 -3.58
CA ALA A 125 -0.71 10.20 -4.43
C ALA A 125 0.07 11.44 -4.00
N ASP A 126 0.26 12.38 -4.92
CA ASP A 126 0.57 13.75 -4.52
C ASP A 126 -0.67 14.32 -3.82
N CYS A 127 -0.48 14.95 -2.66
CA CYS A 127 -1.56 15.56 -1.89
C CYS A 127 -2.36 16.57 -2.71
N THR A 128 -1.68 17.29 -3.61
CA THR A 128 -2.26 18.32 -4.46
C THR A 128 -2.81 17.79 -5.78
N ASP A 129 -2.71 16.47 -6.02
CA ASP A 129 -3.16 15.88 -7.27
C ASP A 129 -4.66 16.11 -7.46
N ARG A 130 -5.01 16.65 -8.63
CA ARG A 130 -6.39 16.87 -9.05
C ARG A 130 -6.95 15.70 -9.84
N ARG A 131 -6.10 14.74 -10.23
CA ARG A 131 -6.47 13.57 -11.02
C ARG A 131 -6.63 12.36 -10.10
N ILE A 132 -7.75 12.34 -9.38
CA ILE A 132 -8.15 11.19 -8.58
C ILE A 132 -8.67 10.10 -9.53
N PRO A 133 -8.11 8.87 -9.52
CA PRO A 133 -8.62 7.78 -10.34
C PRO A 133 -10.11 7.49 -10.05
N PRO A 134 -10.91 7.02 -11.02
CA PRO A 134 -12.38 6.92 -10.88
C PRO A 134 -12.87 6.07 -9.71
N ALA A 135 -12.07 5.12 -9.24
CA ALA A 135 -12.37 4.29 -8.08
C ALA A 135 -12.39 5.06 -6.75
N TYR A 136 -11.82 6.26 -6.72
CA TYR A 136 -11.62 7.10 -5.55
C TYR A 136 -12.25 8.47 -5.77
N ASN A 137 -12.56 9.17 -4.68
CA ASN A 137 -13.14 10.53 -4.75
C ASN A 137 -12.56 11.47 -3.70
N GLU A 138 -11.56 11.02 -2.94
CA GLU A 138 -10.88 11.79 -1.91
C GLU A 138 -9.38 11.49 -1.92
N VAL A 139 -8.59 12.49 -1.57
CA VAL A 139 -7.20 12.33 -1.16
C VAL A 139 -7.16 12.52 0.35
N LEU A 140 -6.53 11.61 1.07
CA LEU A 140 -6.29 11.71 2.50
C LEU A 140 -4.85 12.14 2.76
N HIS A 141 -4.68 13.12 3.64
CA HIS A 141 -3.38 13.51 4.16
C HIS A 141 -3.15 12.86 5.52
N VAL A 142 -2.13 12.03 5.61
CA VAL A 142 -1.76 11.34 6.85
C VAL A 142 -1.19 12.36 7.83
N THR A 143 -1.87 12.56 8.95
CA THR A 143 -1.48 13.54 9.97
C THR A 143 -0.51 12.96 10.99
N SER A 144 -0.66 11.69 11.33
CA SER A 144 0.26 10.98 12.23
C SER A 144 0.11 9.47 12.11
N VAL A 145 1.15 8.75 12.52
CA VAL A 145 1.16 7.30 12.73
C VAL A 145 1.82 7.06 14.07
N HIS A 146 1.15 6.38 14.98
CA HIS A 146 1.68 6.11 16.33
C HIS A 146 1.19 4.76 16.84
N GLN A 147 1.80 4.25 17.92
CA GLN A 147 1.37 3.00 18.54
C GLN A 147 -0.11 3.08 18.94
N ALA A 148 -0.87 2.05 18.59
CA ALA A 148 -2.29 2.01 18.89
C ALA A 148 -2.50 1.87 20.41
N GLY A 149 -3.25 2.81 20.99
CA GLY A 149 -3.73 2.74 22.36
C GLY A 149 -5.05 1.97 22.48
N PRO A 150 -5.70 2.02 23.67
CA PRO A 150 -7.03 1.44 23.85
C PRO A 150 -8.11 2.17 23.04
N ASP A 151 -7.97 3.48 22.84
CA ASP A 151 -8.80 4.25 21.90
C ASP A 151 -8.15 4.25 20.51
N THR A 152 -8.88 3.71 19.53
CA THR A 152 -8.46 3.68 18.12
C THR A 152 -9.46 4.38 17.21
N THR A 153 -10.28 5.26 17.79
CA THR A 153 -11.24 6.06 17.05
C THR A 153 -10.59 7.35 16.53
N ALA A 154 -11.35 8.11 15.74
CA ALA A 154 -10.91 9.41 15.25
C ALA A 154 -10.62 10.43 16.38
N THR A 155 -11.19 10.23 17.59
CA THR A 155 -10.94 11.13 18.73
C THR A 155 -9.50 11.04 19.22
N ALA A 156 -8.88 9.86 19.17
CA ALA A 156 -7.45 9.67 19.48
C ALA A 156 -6.52 10.41 18.51
N CYS A 157 -7.02 10.87 17.36
CA CYS A 157 -6.25 11.66 16.40
C CYS A 157 -6.26 13.17 16.67
N ALA A 158 -7.07 13.63 17.63
CA ALA A 158 -7.15 15.05 17.98
C ALA A 158 -5.81 15.55 18.52
N ARG A 159 -5.36 16.73 18.04
CA ARG A 159 -4.04 17.28 18.40
C ARG A 159 -4.06 18.11 19.68
N ALA A 160 -5.23 18.59 20.09
CA ALA A 160 -5.44 19.41 21.27
C ALA A 160 -6.89 19.30 21.75
N PRO A 161 -7.17 19.64 23.03
CA PRO A 161 -8.54 19.80 23.51
C PRO A 161 -9.32 20.79 22.64
N GLY A 162 -10.49 20.38 22.18
CA GLY A 162 -11.35 21.22 21.32
C GLY A 162 -10.95 21.26 19.84
N ASP A 163 -10.02 20.41 19.39
CA ASP A 163 -9.72 20.26 17.95
C ASP A 163 -10.98 19.89 17.16
N ARG A 164 -11.40 20.78 16.25
CA ARG A 164 -12.59 20.61 15.41
C ARG A 164 -12.29 19.94 14.08
N THR A 165 -11.04 19.51 13.86
CA THR A 165 -10.63 18.83 12.65
C THR A 165 -11.33 17.48 12.55
N ARG A 166 -11.90 17.21 11.37
CA ARG A 166 -12.51 15.91 11.10
C ARG A 166 -11.43 14.89 10.73
N TYR A 167 -11.07 14.06 11.68
CA TYR A 167 -10.14 12.96 11.48
C TYR A 167 -10.83 11.68 11.01
N TRP A 168 -10.02 10.83 10.39
CA TRP A 168 -10.29 9.44 10.11
C TRP A 168 -9.16 8.60 10.68
N ALA A 169 -9.50 7.44 11.21
CA ALA A 169 -8.56 6.57 11.90
C ALA A 169 -8.67 5.13 11.42
N TRP A 170 -7.54 4.46 11.25
CA TRP A 170 -7.47 3.04 10.92
C TRP A 170 -6.40 2.36 11.77
N LYS A 171 -6.72 1.15 12.24
CA LYS A 171 -5.70 0.22 12.74
C LYS A 171 -4.91 -0.32 11.56
N VAL A 172 -3.59 -0.18 11.61
CA VAL A 172 -2.64 -0.66 10.60
C VAL A 172 -1.53 -1.46 11.29
N ASP A 173 -0.64 -2.07 10.50
CA ASP A 173 0.46 -2.91 11.00
C ASP A 173 -0.04 -4.02 11.94
N ASP A 174 -0.99 -4.83 11.46
CA ASP A 174 -1.66 -5.87 12.26
C ASP A 174 -2.35 -5.32 13.53
N GLY A 175 -2.73 -4.04 13.52
CA GLY A 175 -3.36 -3.35 14.64
C GLY A 175 -2.41 -2.81 15.69
N ARG A 176 -1.09 -2.87 15.47
CA ARG A 176 -0.09 -2.26 16.36
C ARG A 176 -0.02 -0.74 16.25
N SER A 177 -0.46 -0.19 15.13
CA SER A 177 -0.37 1.25 14.85
C SER A 177 -1.75 1.85 14.57
N LEU A 178 -1.97 3.08 15.02
CA LEU A 178 -3.09 3.92 14.63
C LEU A 178 -2.63 4.91 13.55
N LEU A 179 -3.23 4.80 12.37
CA LEU A 179 -3.09 5.74 11.26
C LEU A 179 -4.15 6.82 11.40
N CYS A 180 -3.71 8.07 11.56
CA CYS A 180 -4.60 9.23 11.57
C CYS A 180 -4.46 10.02 10.28
N ALA A 181 -5.58 10.39 9.67
CA ALA A 181 -5.58 11.21 8.47
C ALA A 181 -6.77 12.18 8.44
N THR A 182 -6.67 13.17 7.56
CA THR A 182 -7.75 14.11 7.24
C THR A 182 -7.99 14.10 5.74
N ALA A 183 -9.21 14.41 5.31
CA ALA A 183 -9.42 14.73 3.90
C ALA A 183 -8.53 15.92 3.52
N TYR A 184 -7.72 15.76 2.47
CA TYR A 184 -6.87 16.82 2.00
C TYR A 184 -7.75 17.96 1.50
N ARG A 185 -7.48 19.15 2.00
CA ARG A 185 -8.08 20.39 1.55
C ARG A 185 -6.91 21.31 1.24
N PRO A 186 -6.69 21.71 -0.02
CA PRO A 186 -5.70 22.74 -0.29
C PRO A 186 -6.09 24.00 0.49
N ALA A 187 -5.10 24.68 1.08
CA ALA A 187 -5.33 25.98 1.69
C ALA A 187 -5.99 26.90 0.64
N ARG A 188 -7.06 27.56 1.05
CA ARG A 188 -7.74 28.55 0.21
C ARG A 188 -6.91 29.81 0.09
#